data_AF-I3TFV3-F1
#
_entry.id   AF-I3TFV3-F1
#
_cell.length_a   1.000
_cell.length_b   1.000
_cell.length_c   1.000
_cell.angle_alpha   90.00
_cell.angle_beta   90.00
_cell.angle_gamma   90.00
#
_symmetry.space_group_name_H-M   'P 1'
#
loop_
_entity.id
_entity.type
_entity.pdbx_description
1 polymer ?
#
loop_
_entity_poly.entity_id
_entity_poly.type
_entity_poly.pdbx_seq_one_letter_code
_entity_poly.pdbx_strand_id
1 'polypeptide(L)'
;MSRLQTGLRALMYGYVIRVFPIVSLAGFVVSAYGWFRLYQWSKNRALILALVGVLAIIGLNVTLVLTPPQQVTGLSENMTSSEMANALVALENQLESPLTVVTLVVPSIGLLFESTGLILLRKLYNGRPPLVAPALLIAYGLLLLAPLVYLPWIEAGIKSVRESLVNGSLNTTTALSSLGQLYLPFNIVEFVVMFTSLLAYIVLAFFFYNMSRSAEE
;
A
#
# COMPACT_ATOMS: atom_id res chain seq x y z
N MET A 1 5.25 30.85 11.71
CA MET A 1 4.00 30.12 12.05
C MET A 1 3.20 29.67 10.83
N SER A 2 2.96 30.51 9.81
CA SER A 2 2.13 30.13 8.64
C SER A 2 2.53 28.83 7.92
N ARG A 3 3.82 28.64 7.61
CA ARG A 3 4.32 27.43 6.91
C ARG A 3 4.04 26.13 7.67
N LEU A 4 4.11 26.19 8.99
CA LEU A 4 3.85 25.04 9.85
C LEU A 4 2.36 24.67 9.78
N GLN A 5 1.47 25.63 10.03
CA GLN A 5 0.02 25.42 9.98
C GLN A 5 -0.44 24.92 8.60
N THR A 6 0.06 25.52 7.51
CA THR A 6 -0.20 25.05 6.16
C THR A 6 0.26 23.60 5.96
N GLY A 7 1.44 23.24 6.47
CA GLY A 7 1.96 21.87 6.39
C GLY A 7 1.11 20.85 7.15
N LEU A 8 0.70 21.18 8.38
CA LEU A 8 -0.15 20.32 9.21
C LEU A 8 -1.55 20.11 8.59
N ARG A 9 -2.18 21.19 8.11
CA ARG A 9 -3.48 21.12 7.41
C ARG A 9 -3.38 20.32 6.11
N ALA A 10 -2.30 20.50 5.34
CA ALA A 10 -2.08 19.71 4.14
C ALA A 10 -1.94 18.21 4.47
N LEU A 11 -1.18 17.84 5.50
CA LEU A 11 -1.11 16.44 5.94
C LEU A 11 -2.48 15.91 6.36
N MET A 12 -3.24 16.65 7.15
CA MET A 12 -4.61 16.28 7.53
C MET A 12 -5.47 15.96 6.29
N TYR A 13 -5.59 16.89 5.33
CA TYR A 13 -6.37 16.67 4.12
C TYR A 13 -5.82 15.52 3.29
N GLY A 14 -4.50 15.41 3.17
CA GLY A 14 -3.84 14.32 2.46
C GLY A 14 -4.22 12.96 3.02
N TYR A 15 -4.18 12.78 4.34
CA TYR A 15 -4.58 11.52 4.98
C TYR A 15 -6.09 11.24 4.88
N VAL A 16 -6.95 12.27 4.95
CA VAL A 16 -8.41 12.09 4.69
C VAL A 16 -8.65 11.60 3.26
N ILE A 17 -7.98 12.18 2.27
CA ILE A 17 -8.15 11.80 0.86
C ILE A 17 -7.63 10.38 0.61
N ARG A 18 -6.51 9.99 1.25
CA ARG A 18 -5.92 8.65 1.14
C ARG A 18 -6.83 7.53 1.66
N VAL A 19 -7.86 7.83 2.44
CA VAL A 19 -8.89 6.85 2.85
C VAL A 19 -9.70 6.36 1.65
N PHE A 20 -9.90 7.20 0.63
CA PHE A 20 -10.70 6.86 -0.53
C PHE A 20 -9.83 6.25 -1.64
N PRO A 21 -10.08 4.99 -2.05
CA PRO A 21 -9.23 4.29 -3.01
C PRO A 21 -9.19 4.97 -4.40
N ILE A 22 -10.26 5.66 -4.80
CA ILE A 22 -10.40 6.31 -6.13
C ILE A 22 -9.50 7.54 -6.29
N VAL A 23 -9.18 8.24 -5.19
CA VAL A 23 -8.42 9.50 -5.22
C VAL A 23 -7.10 9.40 -4.44
N SER A 24 -6.61 8.18 -4.21
CA SER A 24 -5.46 7.93 -3.34
C SER A 24 -4.21 8.70 -3.80
N LEU A 25 -3.95 8.77 -5.11
CA LEU A 25 -2.82 9.54 -5.68
C LEU A 25 -2.87 11.02 -5.29
N ALA A 26 -4.04 11.65 -5.38
CA ALA A 26 -4.22 13.05 -4.96
C ALA A 26 -3.91 13.22 -3.46
N GLY A 27 -4.34 12.26 -2.64
CA GLY A 27 -4.01 12.22 -1.21
C GLY A 27 -2.51 12.08 -0.93
N PHE A 28 -1.79 11.26 -1.70
CA PHE A 28 -0.33 11.17 -1.63
C PHE A 28 0.34 12.49 -2.00
N VAL A 29 -0.07 13.14 -3.09
CA VAL A 29 0.46 14.44 -3.54
C VAL A 29 0.24 15.53 -2.50
N VAL A 30 -0.97 15.65 -1.94
CA VAL A 30 -1.29 16.64 -0.91
C VAL A 30 -0.45 16.41 0.36
N SER A 31 -0.22 15.15 0.73
CA SER A 31 0.64 14.82 1.87
C SER A 31 2.12 15.12 1.61
N ALA A 32 2.61 14.88 0.39
CA ALA A 32 3.97 15.27 -0.01
C ALA A 32 4.16 16.79 0.13
N TYR A 33 3.18 17.57 -0.31
CA TYR A 33 3.17 19.01 -0.10
C TYR A 33 3.22 19.37 1.39
N GLY A 34 2.44 18.69 2.23
CA GLY A 34 2.46 18.86 3.69
C GLY A 34 3.83 18.60 4.31
N TRP A 35 4.46 17.45 3.99
CA TRP A 35 5.81 17.11 4.45
C TRP A 35 6.86 18.12 3.98
N PHE A 36 6.77 18.58 2.72
CA PHE A 36 7.67 19.61 2.19
C PHE A 36 7.54 20.93 2.97
N ARG A 37 6.32 21.37 3.29
CA ARG A 37 6.07 22.56 4.10
C ARG A 37 6.64 22.42 5.51
N LEU A 38 6.48 21.25 6.14
CA LEU A 38 7.08 20.98 7.46
C LEU A 38 8.61 20.99 7.39
N TYR A 39 9.22 20.43 6.34
CA TYR A 39 10.66 20.52 6.12
C TYR A 39 11.14 21.97 5.90
N GLN A 40 10.37 22.79 5.20
CA GLN A 40 10.68 24.22 5.05
C GLN A 40 10.65 24.97 6.40
N TRP A 41 9.82 24.52 7.33
CA TRP A 41 9.75 25.08 8.69
C TRP A 41 10.88 24.57 9.58
N SER A 42 11.13 23.27 9.60
CA SER A 42 12.22 22.65 10.35
C SER A 42 13.11 21.86 9.39
N LYS A 43 14.31 22.37 9.11
CA LYS A 43 15.25 21.80 8.12
C LYS A 43 15.93 20.52 8.62
N ASN A 44 15.14 19.50 8.91
CA ASN A 44 15.58 18.25 9.51
C ASN A 44 15.56 17.09 8.49
N ARG A 45 16.59 16.23 8.57
CA ARG A 45 16.73 15.05 7.71
C ARG A 45 15.57 14.05 7.86
N ALA A 46 14.95 13.89 9.03
CA ALA A 46 13.82 12.96 9.13
C ALA A 46 12.58 13.46 8.36
N LEU A 47 12.38 14.78 8.21
CA LEU A 47 11.28 15.33 7.38
C LEU A 47 11.58 15.18 5.89
N ILE A 48 12.85 15.29 5.47
CA ILE A 48 13.21 15.03 4.07
C ILE A 48 13.04 13.55 3.72
N LEU A 49 13.35 12.64 4.64
CA LEU A 49 13.12 11.20 4.45
C LEU A 49 11.63 10.90 4.29
N ALA A 50 10.79 11.44 5.18
CA ALA A 50 9.33 11.31 5.05
C ALA A 50 8.83 11.81 3.69
N LEU A 51 9.30 12.98 3.23
CA LEU A 51 8.96 13.52 1.91
C LEU A 51 9.38 12.57 0.78
N VAL A 52 10.63 12.08 0.80
CA VAL A 52 11.14 11.14 -0.20
C VAL A 52 10.32 9.86 -0.22
N GLY A 53 9.94 9.33 0.95
CA GLY A 53 9.07 8.16 1.05
C GLY A 53 7.73 8.39 0.35
N VAL A 54 7.09 9.53 0.58
CA VAL A 54 5.81 9.87 -0.09
C VAL A 54 5.99 10.04 -1.59
N LEU A 55 7.06 10.72 -2.03
CA LEU A 55 7.35 10.93 -3.44
C LEU A 55 7.62 9.62 -4.17
N ALA A 56 8.27 8.64 -3.53
CA ALA A 56 8.46 7.31 -4.09
C ALA A 56 7.12 6.60 -4.36
N ILE A 57 6.15 6.72 -3.45
CA ILE A 57 4.80 6.16 -3.63
C ILE A 57 4.07 6.86 -4.79
N ILE A 58 4.18 8.18 -4.88
CA ILE A 58 3.60 8.95 -6.01
C ILE A 58 4.22 8.48 -7.32
N GLY A 59 5.55 8.39 -7.38
CA GLY A 59 6.29 7.93 -8.56
C GLY A 59 5.83 6.55 -9.01
N LEU A 60 5.72 5.60 -8.07
CA LEU A 60 5.19 4.26 -8.34
C LEU A 60 3.77 4.32 -8.91
N ASN A 61 2.85 5.06 -8.29
CA ASN A 61 1.46 5.18 -8.77
C ASN A 61 1.40 5.77 -10.18
N VAL A 62 2.22 6.78 -10.47
CA VAL A 62 2.33 7.34 -11.83
C VAL A 62 2.86 6.30 -12.81
N THR A 63 3.91 5.55 -12.46
CA THR A 63 4.44 4.47 -13.30
C THR A 63 3.39 3.40 -13.57
N LEU A 64 2.58 3.00 -12.58
CA LEU A 64 1.53 2.00 -12.75
C LEU A 64 0.42 2.45 -13.71
N VAL A 65 0.05 3.73 -13.68
CA VAL A 65 -0.95 4.30 -14.62
C VAL A 65 -0.40 4.38 -16.05
N LEU A 66 0.90 4.63 -16.20
CA LEU A 66 1.55 4.75 -17.51
C LEU A 66 1.97 3.41 -18.11
N THR A 67 2.09 2.37 -17.29
CA THR A 67 2.40 1.01 -17.76
C THR A 67 1.11 0.40 -18.32
N PRO A 68 1.16 -0.31 -19.48
CA PRO A 68 -0.02 -0.97 -20.02
C PRO A 68 -0.67 -1.85 -18.95
N PRO A 69 -2.00 -1.79 -18.77
CA PRO A 69 -2.66 -2.62 -17.79
C PRO A 69 -2.30 -4.08 -18.08
N GLN A 70 -1.71 -4.76 -17.10
CA GLN A 70 -1.59 -6.20 -17.15
C GLN A 70 -3.03 -6.74 -17.23
N GLN A 71 -3.38 -7.37 -18.35
CA GLN A 71 -4.69 -7.99 -18.50
C GLN A 71 -4.80 -9.12 -17.48
N VAL A 72 -5.47 -8.84 -16.36
CA VAL A 72 -5.91 -9.89 -15.45
C VAL A 72 -7.05 -10.60 -16.18
N THR A 73 -6.73 -11.73 -16.82
CA THR A 73 -7.76 -12.59 -17.40
C THR A 73 -8.58 -13.16 -16.23
N GLY A 74 -9.78 -12.63 -16.03
CA GLY A 74 -10.66 -13.09 -14.95
C GLY A 74 -10.99 -14.57 -15.13
N LEU A 75 -10.60 -15.42 -14.19
CA LEU A 75 -10.90 -16.85 -14.23
C LEU A 75 -12.40 -17.08 -14.03
N SER A 76 -13.01 -17.95 -14.82
CA SER A 76 -14.43 -18.27 -14.69
C SER A 76 -14.72 -19.74 -14.93
N GLU A 77 -15.83 -20.23 -14.37
CA GLU A 77 -16.29 -21.63 -14.53
C GLU A 77 -16.67 -21.96 -15.99
N ASN A 78 -16.99 -20.95 -16.78
CA ASN A 78 -17.40 -21.09 -18.18
C ASN A 78 -16.22 -21.23 -19.15
N MET A 79 -14.98 -21.11 -18.67
CA MET A 79 -13.78 -21.32 -19.48
C MET A 79 -13.60 -22.80 -19.81
N THR A 80 -13.08 -23.08 -21.00
CA THR A 80 -12.49 -24.39 -21.33
C THR A 80 -11.20 -24.62 -20.52
N SER A 81 -10.79 -25.87 -20.35
CA SER A 81 -9.53 -26.20 -19.67
C SER A 81 -8.31 -25.52 -20.32
N SER A 82 -8.30 -25.36 -21.64
CA SER A 82 -7.24 -24.66 -22.38
C SER A 82 -7.24 -23.15 -22.11
N GLU A 83 -8.41 -22.51 -22.06
CA GLU A 83 -8.52 -21.07 -21.74
C GLU A 83 -8.08 -20.80 -20.30
N MET A 84 -8.51 -21.64 -19.36
CA MET A 84 -8.11 -21.53 -17.96
C MET A 84 -6.62 -21.76 -17.80
N ALA A 85 -6.03 -22.77 -18.46
CA ALA A 85 -4.58 -23.00 -18.42
C ALA A 85 -3.79 -21.79 -18.95
N ASN A 86 -4.22 -21.18 -20.06
CA ASN A 86 -3.60 -19.98 -20.61
C ASN A 86 -3.72 -18.77 -19.66
N ALA A 87 -4.87 -18.60 -19.01
CA ALA A 87 -5.06 -17.55 -18.01
C ALA A 87 -4.15 -17.76 -16.78
N LEU A 88 -3.93 -19.01 -16.36
CA LEU A 88 -2.98 -19.33 -15.28
C LEU A 88 -1.53 -19.05 -15.68
N VAL A 89 -1.13 -19.29 -16.93
CA VAL A 89 0.21 -18.88 -17.43
C VAL A 89 0.37 -17.36 -17.34
N ALA A 90 -0.66 -16.59 -17.74
CA ALA A 90 -0.62 -15.14 -17.63
C ALA A 90 -0.48 -14.67 -16.17
N LEU A 91 -1.17 -15.34 -15.25
CA LEU A 91 -1.10 -15.07 -13.81
C LEU A 91 0.26 -15.42 -13.21
N GLU A 92 0.87 -16.54 -13.61
CA GLU A 92 2.25 -16.90 -13.23
C GLU A 92 3.23 -15.81 -13.67
N ASN A 93 3.19 -15.41 -14.94
CA ASN A 93 4.06 -14.34 -15.47
C ASN A 93 3.85 -13.01 -14.75
N GLN A 94 2.64 -12.74 -14.26
CA GLN A 94 2.34 -11.55 -13.47
C GLN A 94 2.95 -11.63 -12.07
N LEU A 95 2.87 -12.78 -11.39
CA LEU A 95 3.43 -12.95 -10.05
C LEU A 95 4.96 -12.91 -10.08
N GLU A 96 5.58 -13.51 -11.09
CA GLU A 96 7.03 -13.45 -11.33
C GLU A 96 7.52 -12.04 -11.72
N SER A 97 6.60 -11.13 -12.08
CA SER A 97 6.98 -9.79 -12.51
C SER A 97 7.66 -9.01 -11.37
N PRO A 98 8.83 -8.39 -11.62
CA PRO A 98 9.46 -7.49 -10.65
C PRO A 98 8.53 -6.35 -10.21
N LEU A 99 7.57 -5.97 -11.06
CA LEU A 99 6.59 -4.95 -10.75
C LEU A 99 5.74 -5.33 -9.53
N THR A 100 5.35 -6.59 -9.39
CA THR A 100 4.57 -7.12 -8.25
C THR A 100 5.33 -6.97 -6.93
N VAL A 101 6.64 -7.20 -6.94
CA VAL A 101 7.48 -7.00 -5.74
C VAL A 101 7.62 -5.51 -5.44
N VAL A 102 7.86 -4.69 -6.47
CA VAL A 102 8.03 -3.23 -6.32
C VAL A 102 6.76 -2.56 -5.78
N THR A 103 5.56 -3.00 -6.19
CA THR A 103 4.29 -2.46 -5.70
C THR A 103 4.04 -2.72 -4.22
N LEU A 104 4.67 -3.75 -3.65
CA LEU A 104 4.60 -4.04 -2.22
C LEU A 104 5.73 -3.34 -1.45
N VAL A 105 6.96 -3.38 -1.98
CA VAL A 105 8.15 -2.87 -1.29
C VAL A 105 8.16 -1.34 -1.20
N VAL A 106 7.86 -0.63 -2.30
CA VAL A 106 7.98 0.84 -2.33
C VAL A 106 7.01 1.51 -1.35
N PRO A 107 5.70 1.16 -1.31
CA PRO A 107 4.80 1.69 -0.30
C PRO A 107 5.23 1.36 1.12
N SER A 108 5.68 0.13 1.36
CA SER A 108 6.14 -0.31 2.69
C SER A 108 7.30 0.55 3.20
N ILE A 109 8.35 0.72 2.39
CA ILE A 109 9.50 1.58 2.73
C ILE A 109 9.06 3.04 2.87
N GLY A 110 8.19 3.52 1.98
CA GLY A 110 7.64 4.88 2.04
C GLY A 110 6.94 5.18 3.36
N LEU A 111 6.15 4.24 3.88
CA LEU A 111 5.47 4.37 5.18
C LEU A 111 6.44 4.32 6.37
N LEU A 112 7.52 3.52 6.28
CA LEU A 112 8.59 3.54 7.29
C LEU A 112 9.27 4.91 7.32
N PHE A 113 9.55 5.52 6.16
CA PHE A 113 10.10 6.86 6.08
C PHE A 113 9.12 7.92 6.62
N GLU A 114 7.84 7.85 6.28
CA GLU A 114 6.81 8.71 6.89
C GLU A 114 6.80 8.57 8.43
N SER A 115 6.96 7.35 8.95
CA SER A 115 7.02 7.08 10.39
C SER A 115 8.18 7.81 11.07
N THR A 116 9.35 7.87 10.43
CA THR A 116 10.50 8.63 10.97
C THR A 116 10.20 10.13 11.08
N GLY A 117 9.47 10.68 10.11
CA GLY A 117 8.99 12.06 10.14
C GLY A 117 8.06 12.32 11.32
N LEU A 118 7.13 11.40 11.60
CA LEU A 118 6.24 11.48 12.75
C LEU A 118 6.97 11.38 14.09
N ILE A 119 7.97 10.50 14.20
CA ILE A 119 8.81 10.38 15.39
C ILE A 119 9.55 11.70 15.65
N LEU A 120 10.08 12.35 14.60
CA LEU A 120 10.69 13.67 14.76
C LEU A 120 9.66 14.71 15.20
N LEU A 121 8.49 14.78 14.56
CA LEU A 121 7.44 15.71 14.97
C LEU A 121 7.07 15.51 16.44
N ARG A 122 7.04 14.26 16.92
CA ARG A 122 6.84 13.98 18.34
C ARG A 122 7.90 14.65 19.23
N LYS A 123 9.18 14.57 18.85
CA LYS A 123 10.28 15.22 19.57
C LYS A 123 10.17 16.75 19.54
N LEU A 124 9.84 17.33 18.38
CA LEU A 124 9.71 18.78 18.20
C LEU A 124 8.52 19.37 18.97
N TYR A 125 7.51 18.56 19.28
CA TYR A 125 6.30 18.95 19.99
C TYR A 125 6.23 18.39 21.41
N ASN A 126 7.37 18.13 22.06
CA ASN A 126 7.45 17.68 23.45
C ASN A 126 6.53 16.49 23.77
N GLY A 127 6.37 15.56 22.83
CA GLY A 127 5.54 14.38 23.04
C GLY A 127 4.03 14.61 22.93
N ARG A 128 3.56 15.72 22.33
CA ARG A 128 2.12 15.87 22.01
C ARG A 128 1.61 14.84 20.98
N PRO A 129 2.35 14.50 19.90
CA PRO A 129 1.93 13.48 18.93
C PRO A 129 1.81 12.07 19.51
N PRO A 130 0.69 11.34 19.34
CA PRO A 130 0.54 10.01 19.92
C PRO A 130 1.57 9.02 19.34
N LEU A 131 2.19 8.20 20.20
CA LEU A 131 3.11 7.12 19.77
C LEU A 131 2.42 6.08 18.88
N VAL A 132 1.09 5.97 18.99
CA VAL A 132 0.26 5.07 18.18
C VAL A 132 0.38 5.39 16.70
N ALA A 133 0.53 6.66 16.30
CA ALA A 133 0.58 7.05 14.88
C ALA A 133 1.80 6.46 14.12
N PRO A 134 3.05 6.65 14.55
CA PRO A 134 4.19 5.99 13.90
C PRO A 134 4.16 4.46 14.05
N ALA A 135 3.65 3.93 15.15
CA ALA A 135 3.51 2.47 15.32
C ALA A 135 2.53 1.87 14.30
N LEU A 136 1.40 2.54 14.03
CA LEU A 136 0.43 2.11 13.01
C LEU A 136 1.02 2.13 11.59
N LEU A 137 1.82 3.15 11.24
CA LEU A 137 2.47 3.20 9.93
C LEU A 137 3.54 2.12 9.77
N ILE A 138 4.31 1.83 10.82
CA ILE A 138 5.28 0.71 10.81
C ILE A 138 4.55 -0.62 10.67
N ALA A 139 3.49 -0.85 11.47
CA ALA A 139 2.70 -2.07 11.38
C ALA A 139 2.07 -2.24 9.99
N TYR A 140 1.49 -1.17 9.44
CA TYR A 140 0.94 -1.16 8.09
C TYR A 140 2.00 -1.47 7.02
N GLY A 141 3.18 -0.83 7.11
CA GLY A 141 4.29 -1.12 6.20
C GLY A 141 4.80 -2.56 6.29
N LEU A 142 4.86 -3.15 7.47
CA LEU A 142 5.23 -4.56 7.63
C LEU A 142 4.15 -5.51 7.09
N LEU A 143 2.87 -5.19 7.31
CA LEU A 143 1.76 -5.98 6.79
C LEU A 143 1.70 -5.97 5.26
N LEU A 144 2.07 -4.85 4.62
CA LEU A 144 2.20 -4.78 3.15
C LEU A 144 3.32 -5.67 2.59
N LEU A 145 4.34 -5.99 3.38
CA LEU A 145 5.40 -6.93 2.99
C LEU A 145 5.04 -8.38 3.25
N ALA A 146 4.07 -8.66 4.14
CA ALA A 146 3.67 -10.03 4.48
C ALA A 146 3.27 -10.88 3.24
N PRO A 147 2.55 -10.33 2.23
CA PRO A 147 2.30 -11.00 0.95
C PRO A 147 3.54 -11.60 0.27
N LEU A 148 4.72 -10.98 0.38
CA LEU A 148 5.95 -11.47 -0.27
C LEU A 148 6.38 -12.85 0.25
N VAL A 149 6.03 -13.17 1.50
CA VAL A 149 6.33 -14.49 2.09
C VAL A 149 5.45 -15.58 1.46
N TYR A 150 4.23 -15.23 1.04
CA TYR A 150 3.27 -16.16 0.46
C TYR A 150 3.41 -16.30 -1.06
N LEU A 151 4.03 -15.33 -1.75
CA LEU A 151 4.17 -15.35 -3.22
C LEU A 151 4.75 -16.66 -3.76
N PRO A 152 5.87 -17.22 -3.24
CA PRO A 152 6.41 -18.47 -3.78
C PRO A 152 5.46 -19.67 -3.64
N TRP A 153 4.67 -19.69 -2.56
CA TRP A 153 3.68 -20.73 -2.33
C TRP A 153 2.48 -20.60 -3.27
N ILE A 154 2.03 -19.37 -3.54
CA ILE A 154 0.97 -19.07 -4.50
C ILE A 154 1.43 -19.44 -5.92
N GLU A 155 2.63 -19.05 -6.32
CA GLU A 155 3.22 -19.41 -7.62
C GLU A 155 3.29 -20.92 -7.83
N ALA A 156 3.81 -21.66 -6.84
CA ALA A 156 3.87 -23.12 -6.89
C ALA A 156 2.48 -23.76 -6.96
N GLY A 157 1.50 -23.21 -6.22
CA GLY A 157 0.12 -23.68 -6.24
C GLY A 157 -0.57 -23.47 -7.59
N ILE A 158 -0.42 -22.28 -8.19
CA ILE A 158 -0.98 -21.98 -9.52
C ILE A 158 -0.39 -22.91 -10.57
N LYS A 159 0.93 -23.09 -10.56
CA LYS A 159 1.62 -24.00 -11.47
C LYS A 159 1.10 -25.44 -11.34
N SER A 160 0.92 -25.92 -10.10
CA SER A 160 0.37 -27.25 -9.82
C SER A 160 -1.06 -27.41 -10.35
N VAL A 161 -1.92 -26.41 -10.17
CA VAL A 161 -3.29 -26.43 -10.70
C VAL A 161 -3.30 -26.41 -12.23
N ARG A 162 -2.44 -25.60 -12.85
CA ARG A 162 -2.28 -25.55 -14.31
C ARG A 162 -1.85 -26.90 -14.87
N GLU A 163 -0.80 -27.51 -14.32
CA GLU A 163 -0.30 -28.82 -14.76
C GLU A 163 -1.39 -29.90 -14.63
N SER A 164 -2.18 -29.85 -13.57
CA SER A 164 -3.30 -30.78 -13.36
C SER A 164 -4.45 -30.58 -14.37
N LEU A 165 -4.74 -29.33 -14.75
CA LEU A 165 -5.70 -29.02 -15.82
C LEU A 165 -5.21 -29.52 -17.19
N VAL A 166 -3.94 -29.29 -17.52
CA VAL A 166 -3.34 -29.71 -18.80
C VAL A 166 -3.28 -31.23 -18.93
N ASN A 167 -2.99 -31.93 -17.83
CA ASN A 167 -2.94 -33.39 -17.79
C ASN A 167 -4.33 -34.05 -17.68
N GLY A 168 -5.40 -33.27 -17.55
CA GLY A 168 -6.77 -33.76 -17.44
C GLY A 168 -7.10 -34.40 -16.08
N SER A 169 -6.26 -34.22 -15.05
CA SER A 169 -6.52 -34.73 -13.70
C SER A 169 -7.47 -33.85 -12.88
N LEU A 170 -7.70 -32.60 -13.31
CA LEU A 170 -8.68 -31.68 -12.75
C LEU A 170 -9.58 -31.08 -13.85
N ASN A 171 -10.84 -30.84 -13.50
CA ASN A 171 -11.74 -30.00 -14.29
C ASN A 171 -11.67 -28.54 -13.82
N THR A 172 -12.31 -27.64 -14.55
CA THR A 172 -12.27 -26.18 -14.33
C THR A 172 -12.89 -25.76 -12.99
N THR A 173 -13.97 -26.40 -12.56
CA THR A 173 -14.60 -26.15 -11.25
C THR A 173 -13.70 -26.51 -10.09
N THR A 174 -13.08 -27.69 -10.10
CA THR A 174 -12.17 -28.11 -9.04
C THR A 174 -10.89 -27.27 -9.05
N ALA A 175 -10.39 -26.87 -10.22
CA ALA A 175 -9.26 -25.94 -10.33
C ALA A 175 -9.57 -24.58 -9.68
N LEU A 176 -10.74 -24.00 -9.93
CA LEU A 176 -11.16 -22.75 -9.29
C LEU A 176 -11.28 -22.88 -7.77
N SER A 177 -11.84 -23.99 -7.28
CA SER A 177 -11.91 -24.26 -5.84
C SER A 177 -10.50 -24.35 -5.21
N SER A 178 -9.57 -25.04 -5.87
CA SER A 178 -8.18 -25.17 -5.40
C SER A 178 -7.48 -23.82 -5.36
N LEU A 179 -7.67 -22.98 -6.39
CA LEU A 179 -7.15 -21.61 -6.40
C LEU A 179 -7.79 -20.76 -5.30
N GLY A 180 -9.10 -20.88 -5.07
CA GLY A 180 -9.77 -20.17 -3.98
C GLY A 180 -9.19 -20.50 -2.60
N GLN A 181 -8.88 -21.78 -2.35
CA GLN A 181 -8.22 -22.20 -1.12
C GLN A 181 -6.78 -21.69 -1.02
N LEU A 182 -6.06 -21.67 -2.15
CA LEU A 182 -4.72 -21.11 -2.25
C LEU A 182 -4.70 -19.61 -1.92
N TYR A 183 -5.66 -18.83 -2.40
CA TYR A 183 -5.71 -17.39 -2.15
C TYR A 183 -6.28 -17.01 -0.77
N LEU A 184 -6.91 -17.94 -0.03
CA LEU A 184 -7.58 -17.62 1.23
C LEU A 184 -6.66 -16.92 2.26
N PRO A 185 -5.44 -17.41 2.56
CA PRO A 185 -4.55 -16.73 3.50
C PRO A 185 -4.16 -15.33 3.04
N PHE A 186 -3.95 -15.16 1.73
CA PHE A 186 -3.61 -13.88 1.12
C PHE A 186 -4.75 -12.87 1.25
N ASN A 187 -5.98 -13.28 0.96
CA ASN A 187 -7.17 -12.44 1.10
C ASN A 187 -7.39 -11.98 2.54
N ILE A 188 -7.10 -12.84 3.53
CA ILE A 188 -7.15 -12.47 4.95
C ILE A 188 -6.12 -11.37 5.26
N VAL A 189 -4.89 -11.50 4.75
CA VAL A 189 -3.85 -10.48 4.91
C VAL A 189 -4.25 -9.18 4.25
N GLU A 190 -4.75 -9.20 3.01
CA GLU A 190 -5.23 -8.00 2.30
C GLU A 190 -6.36 -7.30 3.06
N PHE A 191 -7.30 -8.06 3.62
CA PHE A 191 -8.35 -7.52 4.47
C PHE A 191 -7.75 -6.80 5.68
N VAL A 192 -6.82 -7.43 6.40
CA VAL A 192 -6.13 -6.81 7.55
C VAL A 192 -5.36 -5.55 7.15
N VAL A 193 -4.69 -5.58 5.99
CA VAL A 193 -3.97 -4.43 5.41
C VAL A 193 -4.94 -3.28 5.14
N MET A 194 -6.10 -3.54 4.55
CA MET A 194 -7.14 -2.54 4.28
C MET A 194 -7.68 -1.91 5.57
N PHE A 195 -8.00 -2.71 6.58
CA PHE A 195 -8.47 -2.19 7.87
C PHE A 195 -7.40 -1.38 8.60
N THR A 196 -6.15 -1.85 8.57
CA THR A 196 -5.02 -1.16 9.22
C THR A 196 -4.71 0.16 8.53
N SER A 197 -4.77 0.21 7.19
CA SER A 197 -4.54 1.45 6.44
C SER A 197 -5.61 2.50 6.72
N LEU A 198 -6.89 2.10 6.73
CA LEU A 198 -8.02 2.96 7.08
C LEU A 198 -7.84 3.55 8.48
N LEU A 199 -7.54 2.69 9.46
CA LEU A 199 -7.31 3.12 10.84
C LEU A 199 -6.12 4.08 10.94
N ALA A 200 -4.99 3.76 10.29
CA ALA A 200 -3.80 4.60 10.29
C ALA A 200 -4.10 5.99 9.71
N TYR A 201 -4.77 6.08 8.57
CA TYR A 201 -5.08 7.35 7.93
C TYR A 201 -6.09 8.19 8.71
N ILE A 202 -7.12 7.59 9.31
CA ILE A 202 -8.06 8.30 10.18
C ILE A 202 -7.34 8.87 11.42
N VAL A 203 -6.52 8.05 12.08
CA VAL A 203 -5.76 8.48 13.27
C VAL A 203 -4.80 9.61 12.92
N LEU A 204 -4.10 9.51 11.80
CA LEU A 204 -3.18 10.56 11.33
C LEU A 204 -3.92 11.84 10.97
N ALA A 205 -5.03 11.76 10.24
CA ALA A 205 -5.86 12.91 9.90
C ALA A 205 -6.33 13.65 11.15
N PHE A 206 -6.92 12.93 12.11
CA PHE A 206 -7.38 13.51 13.37
C PHE A 206 -6.24 14.14 14.18
N PHE A 207 -5.08 13.48 14.20
CA PHE A 207 -3.88 14.00 14.86
C PHE A 207 -3.41 15.32 14.25
N PHE A 208 -3.27 15.39 12.92
CA PHE A 208 -2.84 16.61 12.24
C PHE A 208 -3.86 17.74 12.35
N TYR A 209 -5.16 17.42 12.38
CA TYR A 209 -6.23 18.37 12.69
C TYR A 209 -5.99 19.05 14.05
N ASN A 210 -5.86 18.26 15.11
CA ASN A 210 -5.70 18.78 16.48
C ASN A 210 -4.45 19.66 16.62
N MET A 211 -3.32 19.22 16.05
CA MET A 211 -2.10 20.03 16.08
C MET A 211 -2.23 21.32 15.29
N SER A 212 -2.93 21.30 14.15
CA SER A 212 -3.12 22.51 13.35
C SER A 212 -3.93 23.56 14.10
N ARG A 213 -4.95 23.12 14.87
CA ARG A 213 -5.76 23.99 15.72
C ARG A 213 -4.95 24.59 16.87
N SER A 214 -4.17 23.78 17.58
CA SER A 214 -3.31 24.26 18.68
C SER A 214 -2.14 25.14 18.22
N ALA A 215 -1.88 25.26 16.92
CA ALA A 215 -0.89 26.19 16.38
C ALA A 215 -1.50 27.57 16.03
N GLU A 216 -2.82 27.72 16.14
CA GLU A 216 -3.55 28.99 15.96
C GLU A 216 -3.72 29.76 17.27
N GLU A 217 -3.72 29.04 18.39
CA GLU A 217 -3.72 29.55 19.77
C GLU A 217 -2.31 29.96 20.21
#